data_AF-A0A662B080-F1
#
_entry.id   AF-A0A662B080-F1
#
_cell.length_a   1.000
_cell.length_b   1.000
_cell.length_c   1.000
_cell.angle_alpha   90.00
_cell.angle_beta   90.00
_cell.angle_gamma   90.00
#
_symmetry.space_group_name_H-M   'P 1'
#
loop_
_entity.id
_entity.type
_entity.pdbx_description
1 polymer ?
#
loop_
_entity_poly.entity_id
_entity_poly.type
_entity_poly.pdbx_seq_one_letter_code
_entity_poly.pdbx_strand_id
1 'polypeptide(L)'
;EVLTLTASEAMKHNYCEGTADNIEEVIALLGVEEYTIVDYKPTLLEKFMGLLVSPYLQGILIMVIVGGIYFELQTPGIGFPLAASIIAAIIYFAPLYFEGIAQNWEIILFVLGVLLILIEIFAIPGFGVAGVSGIVLTVLGLTLSMSAGDIVILEEGLEFNLEPFAKSLFVVMISMFLSITLSLLLSQRLVKTNLFSRIALNKEQNTKDGYISVSTEQNALIGSAGTAFTVLRPSGKVLINDEIYDAKALTGYIEEGDQIKVVRYDIAQLYVKKV
;
A
#
# COMPACT_ATOMS: atom_id res chain seq x y z
N GLU A 1 31.98 30.30 4.79
CA GLU A 1 31.18 31.17 3.90
C GLU A 1 31.90 31.24 2.55
N VAL A 2 31.25 30.81 1.46
CA VAL A 2 31.84 30.85 0.11
C VAL A 2 31.72 32.27 -0.41
N LEU A 3 32.84 32.89 -0.79
CA LEU A 3 32.88 34.26 -1.29
C LEU A 3 32.44 34.29 -2.76
N THR A 4 31.23 34.74 -3.04
CA THR A 4 30.69 34.85 -4.41
C THR A 4 30.93 36.25 -4.95
N LEU A 5 31.98 36.42 -5.77
CA LEU A 5 32.30 37.71 -6.41
C LEU A 5 31.73 37.76 -7.83
N THR A 6 31.17 38.92 -8.20
CA THR A 6 30.93 39.22 -9.62
C THR A 6 32.26 39.40 -10.35
N ALA A 7 32.28 39.25 -11.69
CA ALA A 7 33.50 39.40 -12.49
C ALA A 7 34.20 40.76 -12.27
N SER A 8 33.41 41.84 -12.10
CA SER A 8 33.95 43.17 -11.80
C SER A 8 34.55 43.29 -10.39
N GLU A 9 33.96 42.63 -9.40
CA GLU A 9 34.49 42.60 -8.04
C GLU A 9 35.76 41.74 -7.97
N ALA A 10 35.80 40.60 -8.67
CA ALA A 10 36.97 39.75 -8.78
C ALA A 10 38.16 40.52 -9.40
N MET A 11 37.93 41.28 -10.47
CA MET A 11 38.93 42.16 -11.07
C MET A 11 39.42 43.22 -10.07
N LYS A 12 38.51 43.90 -9.36
CA LYS A 12 38.86 44.94 -8.39
C LYS A 12 39.72 44.41 -7.24
N HIS A 13 39.50 43.15 -6.84
CA HIS A 13 40.25 42.49 -5.78
C HIS A 13 41.48 41.72 -6.28
N ASN A 14 41.83 41.83 -7.57
CA ASN A 14 42.90 41.07 -8.22
C ASN A 14 42.77 39.55 -8.04
N TYR A 15 41.53 39.07 -7.99
CA TYR A 15 41.23 37.64 -7.91
C TYR A 15 41.16 36.98 -9.30
N CYS A 16 41.04 37.78 -10.38
CA CYS A 16 41.17 37.32 -11.76
C CYS A 16 41.95 38.34 -12.60
N GLU A 17 42.57 37.87 -13.69
CA GLU A 17 43.45 38.64 -14.57
C GLU A 17 42.71 39.32 -15.74
N GLY A 18 41.44 38.98 -15.97
CA GLY A 18 40.63 39.54 -17.05
C GLY A 18 39.21 39.01 -17.09
N THR A 19 38.43 39.50 -18.06
CA THR A 19 37.07 39.04 -18.37
C THR A 19 36.95 38.80 -19.86
N ALA A 20 36.16 37.80 -20.26
CA ALA A 20 35.93 37.43 -21.65
C ALA A 20 34.47 37.00 -21.84
N ASP A 21 33.90 37.30 -23.00
CA ASP A 21 32.48 37.00 -23.30
C ASP A 21 32.31 35.61 -23.93
N ASN A 22 33.39 35.01 -24.44
CA ASN A 22 33.39 33.70 -25.10
C ASN A 22 34.73 32.96 -24.90
N ILE A 23 34.75 31.67 -25.24
CA ILE A 23 35.92 30.80 -25.05
C ILE A 23 37.09 31.28 -25.92
N GLU A 24 36.81 31.81 -27.11
CA GLU A 24 37.82 32.31 -28.03
C GLU A 24 38.60 33.49 -27.43
N GLU A 25 37.91 34.43 -26.78
CA GLU A 25 38.51 35.55 -26.06
C GLU A 25 39.33 35.10 -24.86
N VAL A 26 38.88 34.07 -24.13
CA VAL A 26 39.65 33.47 -23.03
C VAL A 26 40.98 32.91 -23.54
N ILE A 27 40.96 32.15 -24.63
CA ILE A 27 42.16 31.56 -25.23
C ILE A 27 43.14 32.65 -25.69
N ALA A 28 42.62 33.71 -26.32
CA ALA A 28 43.41 34.86 -26.76
C ALA A 28 44.07 35.61 -25.59
N LEU A 29 43.35 35.80 -24.48
CA LEU A 29 43.87 36.44 -23.26
C LEU A 29 44.94 35.59 -22.57
N LEU A 30 44.77 34.27 -22.55
CA LEU A 30 45.75 33.35 -21.95
C LEU A 30 46.99 33.16 -22.82
N GLY A 31 46.95 33.54 -24.10
CA GLY A 31 48.07 33.41 -25.04
C GLY A 31 48.47 31.97 -25.32
N VAL A 32 47.52 31.03 -25.24
CA VAL A 32 47.78 29.60 -25.43
C VAL A 32 47.60 29.24 -26.90
N GLU A 33 48.69 28.90 -27.57
CA GLU A 33 48.67 28.54 -29.00
C GLU A 33 48.27 27.07 -29.24
N GLU A 34 48.55 26.18 -28.27
CA GLU A 34 48.26 24.76 -28.35
C GLU A 34 47.23 24.37 -27.29
N TYR A 35 46.00 24.09 -27.72
CA TYR A 35 44.88 23.76 -26.83
C TYR A 35 44.02 22.64 -27.43
N THR A 36 43.28 21.95 -26.56
CA THR A 36 42.23 21.01 -26.97
C THR A 36 40.94 21.38 -26.26
N ILE A 37 39.90 21.70 -27.04
CA ILE A 37 38.56 21.92 -26.48
C ILE A 37 37.89 20.56 -26.34
N VAL A 38 37.52 20.21 -25.11
CA VAL A 38 36.74 19.00 -24.82
C VAL A 38 35.32 19.42 -24.47
N ASP A 39 34.42 19.25 -25.43
CA ASP A 39 33.00 19.50 -25.20
C ASP A 39 32.39 18.39 -24.36
N TYR A 40 31.82 18.75 -23.20
CA TYR A 40 31.00 17.83 -22.44
C TYR A 40 29.68 17.58 -23.18
N LYS A 41 29.46 16.32 -23.59
CA LYS A 41 28.18 15.85 -24.13
C LYS A 41 27.61 14.82 -23.18
N PRO A 42 26.44 15.09 -22.57
CA PRO A 42 25.89 14.15 -21.63
C PRO A 42 25.59 12.82 -22.31
N THR A 43 26.02 11.74 -21.66
CA THR A 43 25.82 10.38 -22.13
C THR A 43 24.34 10.01 -22.12
N LEU A 44 23.95 8.94 -22.82
CA LEU A 44 22.56 8.45 -22.79
C LEU A 44 22.11 8.07 -21.37
N LEU A 45 23.03 7.55 -20.57
CA LEU A 45 22.80 7.18 -19.18
C LEU A 45 22.54 8.43 -18.33
N GLU A 46 23.35 9.48 -18.47
CA GLU A 46 23.15 10.76 -17.75
C GLU A 46 21.83 11.44 -18.13
N LYS A 47 21.45 11.40 -19.42
CA LYS A 47 20.13 11.91 -19.84
C LYS A 47 18.98 11.13 -19.23
N PHE A 48 19.11 9.80 -19.14
CA PHE A 48 18.11 8.95 -18.51
C PHE A 48 18.04 9.19 -17.00
N MET A 49 19.18 9.34 -16.32
CA MET A 49 19.23 9.72 -14.91
C MET A 49 18.60 11.10 -14.67
N GLY A 50 18.91 12.09 -15.51
CA GLY A 50 18.28 13.41 -15.42
C GLY A 50 16.75 13.35 -15.57
N LEU A 51 16.23 12.40 -16.34
CA LEU A 51 14.79 12.12 -16.40
C LEU A 51 14.27 11.52 -15.09
N LEU A 52 14.98 10.52 -14.52
CA LEU A 52 14.60 9.87 -13.25
C LEU A 52 14.63 10.82 -12.05
N VAL A 53 15.53 11.80 -12.05
CA VAL A 53 15.65 12.84 -11.00
C VAL A 53 14.65 13.99 -11.22
N SER A 54 13.96 14.04 -12.36
CA SER A 54 13.00 15.12 -12.61
C SER A 54 11.86 15.11 -11.57
N PRO A 55 11.51 16.27 -10.96
CA PRO A 55 10.47 16.35 -9.94
C PRO A 55 9.11 15.81 -10.40
N TYR A 56 8.81 15.96 -11.69
CA TYR A 56 7.57 15.47 -12.28
C TYR A 56 7.53 13.94 -12.31
N LEU A 57 8.59 13.28 -12.77
CA LEU A 57 8.63 11.82 -12.83
C LEU A 57 8.68 11.22 -11.42
N GLN A 58 9.49 11.78 -10.52
CA GLN A 58 9.53 11.37 -9.12
C GLN A 58 8.16 11.54 -8.44
N GLY A 59 7.47 12.65 -8.70
CA GLY A 59 6.12 12.85 -8.22
C GLY A 59 5.14 11.78 -8.70
N ILE A 60 5.22 11.37 -9.98
CA ILE A 60 4.41 10.27 -10.55
C ILE A 60 4.79 8.93 -9.92
N LEU A 61 6.08 8.65 -9.73
CA LEU A 61 6.54 7.42 -9.08
C LEU A 61 6.01 7.31 -7.66
N ILE A 62 6.07 8.39 -6.86
CA ILE A 62 5.45 8.46 -5.52
C ILE A 62 3.96 8.15 -5.60
N MET A 63 3.26 8.70 -6.60
CA MET A 63 1.85 8.42 -6.78
C MET A 63 1.57 6.94 -7.04
N VAL A 64 2.41 6.25 -7.81
CA VAL A 64 2.29 4.80 -8.06
C VAL A 64 2.66 3.98 -6.82
N ILE A 65 3.71 4.38 -6.08
CA ILE A 65 4.15 3.73 -4.84
C ILE A 65 3.01 3.76 -3.81
N VAL A 66 2.58 4.96 -3.43
CA VAL A 66 1.55 5.16 -2.40
C VAL A 66 0.20 4.63 -2.88
N GLY A 67 -0.11 4.85 -4.16
CA GLY A 67 -1.39 4.53 -4.74
C GLY A 67 -1.60 3.03 -4.88
N GLY A 68 -0.59 2.28 -5.30
CA GLY A 68 -0.67 0.83 -5.41
C GLY A 68 -0.65 0.12 -4.05
N ILE A 69 0.14 0.60 -3.07
CA ILE A 69 0.06 0.11 -1.67
C ILE A 69 -1.36 0.33 -1.14
N TYR A 70 -1.89 1.54 -1.26
CA TYR A 70 -3.22 1.87 -0.77
C TYR A 70 -4.32 1.08 -1.48
N PHE A 71 -4.24 0.94 -2.81
CA PHE A 71 -5.23 0.22 -3.59
C PHE A 71 -5.25 -1.27 -3.22
N GLU A 72 -4.08 -1.89 -3.04
CA GLU A 72 -3.97 -3.28 -2.58
C GLU A 72 -4.63 -3.47 -1.20
N LEU A 73 -4.47 -2.51 -0.27
CA LEU A 73 -5.12 -2.57 1.04
C LEU A 73 -6.66 -2.47 0.97
N GLN A 74 -7.21 -1.84 -0.06
CA GLN A 74 -8.67 -1.69 -0.23
C GLN A 74 -9.32 -2.83 -1.00
N THR A 75 -8.60 -3.47 -1.92
CA THR A 75 -9.17 -4.48 -2.81
C THR A 75 -8.81 -5.89 -2.37
N PRO A 76 -9.77 -6.83 -2.30
CA PRO A 76 -9.45 -8.23 -2.07
C PRO A 76 -8.72 -8.81 -3.29
N GLY A 77 -7.43 -9.07 -3.13
CA GLY A 77 -6.54 -9.61 -4.14
C GLY A 77 -5.09 -9.28 -3.82
N ILE A 78 -4.15 -10.14 -4.21
CA ILE A 78 -2.71 -9.83 -4.16
C ILE A 78 -2.18 -9.81 -5.59
N GLY A 79 -1.45 -8.77 -6.00
CA GLY A 79 -0.61 -8.87 -7.20
C GLY A 79 -0.23 -7.56 -7.88
N PHE A 80 -1.08 -7.08 -8.79
CA PHE A 80 -0.70 -6.03 -9.74
C PHE A 80 -0.41 -4.67 -9.10
N PRO A 81 -1.27 -4.10 -8.22
CA PRO A 81 -1.01 -2.83 -7.56
C PRO A 81 0.29 -2.84 -6.74
N LEU A 82 0.50 -3.89 -5.94
CA LEU A 82 1.70 -4.04 -5.13
C LEU A 82 2.97 -4.20 -5.99
N ALA A 83 2.91 -5.00 -7.06
CA ALA A 83 4.04 -5.16 -7.99
C ALA A 83 4.41 -3.83 -8.66
N ALA A 84 3.40 -3.05 -9.08
CA ALA A 84 3.62 -1.72 -9.65
C ALA A 84 4.27 -0.76 -8.64
N SER A 85 3.84 -0.79 -7.38
CA SER A 85 4.46 0.01 -6.31
C SER A 85 5.91 -0.37 -6.03
N ILE A 86 6.24 -1.66 -6.02
CA ILE A 86 7.62 -2.14 -5.81
C ILE A 86 8.51 -1.70 -6.99
N ILE A 87 8.06 -1.89 -8.23
CA ILE A 87 8.81 -1.47 -9.42
C ILE A 87 9.02 0.06 -9.41
N ALA A 88 7.97 0.83 -9.08
CA ALA A 88 8.06 2.27 -8.97
C ALA A 88 9.04 2.71 -7.87
N ALA A 89 9.06 2.03 -6.72
CA ALA A 89 10.02 2.29 -5.65
C ALA A 89 11.45 2.02 -6.11
N ILE A 90 11.71 0.90 -6.80
CA ILE A 90 13.04 0.59 -7.34
C ILE A 90 13.50 1.68 -8.31
N ILE A 91 12.63 2.12 -9.22
CA ILE A 91 12.95 3.18 -10.19
C ILE A 91 13.16 4.52 -9.47
N TYR A 92 12.37 4.81 -8.44
CA TYR A 92 12.47 6.05 -7.65
C TYR A 92 13.81 6.17 -6.93
N PHE A 93 14.27 5.09 -6.30
CA PHE A 93 15.55 5.07 -5.57
C PHE A 93 16.75 4.76 -6.48
N ALA A 94 16.55 4.40 -7.76
CA ALA A 94 17.64 4.06 -8.68
C ALA A 94 18.71 5.17 -8.83
N PRO A 95 18.38 6.48 -8.96
CA PRO A 95 19.38 7.53 -9.11
C PRO A 95 20.42 7.58 -7.99
N LEU A 96 20.02 7.28 -6.75
CA LEU A 96 20.91 7.24 -5.58
C LEU A 96 22.13 6.32 -5.80
N TYR A 97 21.93 5.19 -6.47
CA TYR A 97 22.98 4.20 -6.70
C TYR A 97 23.93 4.56 -7.84
N PHE A 98 23.46 5.34 -8.82
CA PHE A 98 24.27 5.71 -9.99
C PHE A 98 25.16 6.91 -9.75
N GLU A 99 24.78 7.81 -8.83
CA GLU A 99 25.59 9.00 -8.51
C GLU A 99 26.78 8.68 -7.60
N GLY A 100 26.78 7.55 -6.89
CA GLY A 100 27.90 7.13 -6.04
C GLY A 100 28.09 7.97 -4.77
N ILE A 101 27.19 8.93 -4.50
CA ILE A 101 27.20 9.84 -3.35
C ILE A 101 26.27 9.35 -2.23
N ALA A 102 25.31 8.47 -2.53
CA ALA A 102 24.25 8.12 -1.57
C ALA A 102 24.68 7.04 -0.56
N GLN A 103 24.62 7.39 0.73
CA GLN A 103 24.55 6.41 1.81
C GLN A 103 23.17 5.73 1.72
N ASN A 104 23.03 4.41 1.97
CA ASN A 104 21.74 3.69 1.77
C ASN A 104 20.63 3.97 2.82
N TRP A 105 20.71 5.07 3.57
CA TRP A 105 19.89 5.30 4.77
C TRP A 105 18.49 5.81 4.43
N GLU A 106 18.28 6.53 3.33
CA GLU A 106 16.97 7.02 2.89
C GLU A 106 16.04 5.86 2.55
N ILE A 107 16.57 4.84 1.90
CA ILE A 107 15.85 3.59 1.57
C ILE A 107 15.46 2.86 2.86
N ILE A 108 16.38 2.79 3.83
CA ILE A 108 16.11 2.16 5.12
C ILE A 108 14.99 2.91 5.86
N LEU A 109 15.02 4.25 5.89
CA LEU A 109 13.97 5.06 6.49
C LEU A 109 12.61 4.83 5.81
N PHE A 110 12.58 4.81 4.48
CA PHE A 110 11.36 4.53 3.73
C PHE A 110 10.80 3.13 4.03
N VAL A 111 11.63 2.09 3.93
CA VAL A 111 11.20 0.69 4.18
C VAL A 111 10.75 0.52 5.63
N LEU A 112 11.49 1.05 6.59
CA LEU A 112 11.11 1.01 8.00
C LEU A 112 9.80 1.76 8.23
N GLY A 113 9.61 2.91 7.59
CA GLY A 113 8.37 3.68 7.63
C GLY A 113 7.16 2.87 7.15
N VAL A 114 7.28 2.23 5.98
CA VAL A 114 6.23 1.35 5.43
C VAL A 114 5.97 0.15 6.36
N LEU A 115 7.01 -0.49 6.89
CA LEU A 115 6.85 -1.62 7.82
C LEU A 115 6.13 -1.21 9.10
N LEU A 116 6.43 -0.04 9.67
CA LEU A 116 5.74 0.47 10.86
C LEU A 116 4.27 0.76 10.57
N ILE A 117 3.94 1.30 9.39
CA ILE A 117 2.54 1.46 8.96
C ILE A 117 1.85 0.10 8.86
N LEU A 118 2.49 -0.90 8.26
CA LEU A 118 1.92 -2.25 8.17
C LEU A 118 1.71 -2.89 9.54
N ILE A 119 2.68 -2.75 10.46
CA ILE A 119 2.56 -3.25 11.83
C ILE A 119 1.39 -2.57 12.55
N GLU A 120 1.24 -1.25 12.42
CA GLU A 120 0.08 -0.54 12.98
C GLU A 120 -1.23 -1.11 12.44
N ILE A 121 -1.36 -1.27 11.11
CA ILE A 121 -2.60 -1.75 10.48
C ILE A 121 -2.93 -3.20 10.86
N PHE A 122 -1.94 -4.09 10.96
CA PHE A 122 -2.18 -5.53 11.13
C PHE A 122 -2.03 -6.05 12.56
N ALA A 123 -1.25 -5.39 13.42
CA ALA A 123 -0.91 -5.91 14.75
C ALA A 123 -1.42 -5.05 15.91
N ILE A 124 -1.66 -3.75 15.71
CA ILE A 124 -2.00 -2.81 16.78
C ILE A 124 -3.44 -2.31 16.60
N PRO A 125 -4.37 -2.61 17.53
CA PRO A 125 -5.71 -2.03 17.47
C PRO A 125 -5.67 -0.54 17.85
N GLY A 126 -5.81 0.34 16.85
CA GLY A 126 -5.84 1.80 17.04
C GLY A 126 -5.05 2.56 15.99
N PHE A 127 -4.76 3.84 16.26
CA PHE A 127 -3.74 4.60 15.55
C PHE A 127 -2.77 5.18 16.59
N GLY A 128 -1.61 4.56 16.72
CA GLY A 128 -0.61 4.84 17.73
C GLY A 128 0.67 5.47 17.18
N VAL A 129 1.73 5.36 17.99
CA VAL A 129 3.04 5.91 17.70
C VAL A 129 3.68 5.22 16.49
N ALA A 130 3.42 3.92 16.27
CA ALA A 130 3.98 3.19 15.13
C ALA A 130 3.39 3.72 13.80
N GLY A 131 2.08 3.96 13.73
CA GLY A 131 1.44 4.59 12.57
C GLY A 131 2.00 5.99 12.27
N VAL A 132 2.06 6.88 13.26
CA VAL A 132 2.57 8.25 13.08
C VAL A 132 4.05 8.24 12.68
N SER A 133 4.89 7.50 13.40
CA SER A 133 6.32 7.40 13.07
C SER A 133 6.53 6.76 11.71
N GLY A 134 5.73 5.77 11.33
CA GLY A 134 5.78 5.14 10.02
C GLY A 134 5.49 6.12 8.88
N ILE A 135 4.46 6.97 9.02
CA ILE A 135 4.16 8.03 8.04
C ILE A 135 5.32 9.03 7.97
N VAL A 136 5.80 9.51 9.11
CA VAL A 136 6.91 10.48 9.16
C VAL A 136 8.16 9.92 8.49
N LEU A 137 8.56 8.68 8.81
CA LEU A 137 9.73 8.01 8.22
C LEU A 137 9.56 7.77 6.72
N THR A 138 8.35 7.43 6.26
CA THR A 138 8.05 7.29 4.83
C THR A 138 8.22 8.61 4.09
N VAL A 139 7.63 9.69 4.61
CA VAL A 139 7.73 11.05 4.03
C VAL A 139 9.17 11.53 4.03
N LEU A 140 9.90 11.33 5.13
CA LEU A 140 11.31 11.71 5.24
C LEU A 140 12.18 10.90 4.27
N GLY A 141 12.03 9.58 4.19
CA GLY A 141 12.81 8.74 3.28
C GLY A 141 12.62 9.13 1.81
N LEU A 142 11.39 9.41 1.39
CA LEU A 142 11.11 9.92 0.04
C LEU A 142 11.71 11.33 -0.14
N THR A 143 11.44 12.25 0.77
CA THR A 143 11.93 13.64 0.64
C THR A 143 13.45 13.70 0.56
N LEU A 144 14.14 12.96 1.43
CA LEU A 144 15.59 12.89 1.47
C LEU A 144 16.16 12.25 0.22
N SER A 145 15.56 11.17 -0.29
CA SER A 145 15.97 10.55 -1.55
C SER A 145 15.81 11.47 -2.75
N MET A 146 14.81 12.35 -2.75
CA MET A 146 14.60 13.32 -3.82
C MET A 146 15.55 14.51 -3.70
N SER A 147 15.97 14.87 -2.49
CA SER A 147 16.98 15.92 -2.24
C SER A 147 18.42 15.39 -2.16
N ALA A 148 18.64 14.10 -2.39
CA ALA A 148 19.96 13.48 -2.31
C ALA A 148 20.84 14.09 -3.41
N GLY A 149 21.81 14.90 -3.00
CA GLY A 149 22.57 15.81 -3.85
C GLY A 149 22.79 17.18 -3.18
N ASP A 150 21.80 17.67 -2.41
CA ASP A 150 21.83 19.00 -1.78
C ASP A 150 22.00 18.97 -0.24
N ILE A 151 21.90 17.78 0.36
CA ILE A 151 22.11 17.55 1.80
C ILE A 151 23.42 16.76 1.94
N VAL A 152 24.53 17.49 2.14
CA VAL A 152 25.82 16.89 2.45
C VAL A 152 25.95 16.86 3.97
N ILE A 153 26.00 15.66 4.55
CA ILE A 153 26.45 15.50 5.94
C ILE A 153 27.97 15.70 5.89
N LEU A 154 28.42 16.93 6.12
CA LEU A 154 29.85 17.23 6.25
C LEU A 154 30.34 16.78 7.63
N GLU A 155 31.61 16.39 7.73
CA GLU A 155 32.25 16.05 9.02
C GLU A 155 32.19 17.22 10.03
N GLU A 156 31.95 18.45 9.57
CA GLU A 156 31.85 19.66 10.38
C GLU A 156 30.42 20.01 10.85
N GLY A 157 29.38 19.28 10.41
CA GLY A 157 28.00 19.49 10.84
C GLY A 157 26.94 19.26 9.76
N LEU A 158 25.66 19.39 10.16
CA LEU A 158 24.52 19.33 9.24
C LEU A 158 24.28 20.69 8.59
N GLU A 159 24.80 20.90 7.38
CA GLU A 159 24.41 22.02 6.53
C GLU A 159 23.07 21.70 5.84
N PHE A 160 21.97 22.11 6.46
CA PHE A 160 20.64 21.95 5.87
C PHE A 160 20.30 23.10 4.92
N ASN A 161 20.39 22.83 3.61
CA ASN A 161 19.79 23.69 2.61
C ASN A 161 18.25 23.54 2.66
N LEU A 162 17.58 24.51 3.27
CA LEU A 162 16.13 24.51 3.50
C LEU A 162 15.32 24.55 2.19
N GLU A 163 15.83 25.24 1.16
CA GLU A 163 15.08 25.46 -0.07
C GLU A 163 14.88 24.17 -0.90
N PRO A 164 15.94 23.39 -1.25
CA PRO A 164 15.77 22.12 -1.96
C PRO A 164 14.94 21.12 -1.17
N PHE A 165 15.18 21.02 0.14
CA PHE A 165 14.42 20.14 1.02
C PHE A 165 12.92 20.49 1.04
N ALA A 166 12.58 21.78 1.18
CA ALA A 166 11.20 22.23 1.17
C ALA A 166 10.52 21.93 -0.18
N LYS A 167 11.20 22.15 -1.30
CA LYS A 167 10.68 21.82 -2.63
C LYS A 167 10.39 20.33 -2.77
N SER A 168 11.32 19.47 -2.36
CA SER A 168 11.12 18.01 -2.36
C SER A 168 9.94 17.62 -1.47
N LEU A 169 9.87 18.17 -0.25
CA LEU A 169 8.77 17.91 0.68
C LEU A 169 7.41 18.30 0.09
N PHE A 170 7.31 19.46 -0.58
CA PHE A 170 6.09 19.88 -1.26
C PHE A 170 5.68 18.90 -2.36
N VAL A 171 6.63 18.44 -3.19
CA VAL A 171 6.35 17.44 -4.23
C VAL A 171 5.86 16.13 -3.61
N VAL A 172 6.53 15.62 -2.57
CA VAL A 172 6.11 14.40 -1.86
C VAL A 172 4.69 14.55 -1.31
N MET A 173 4.40 15.65 -0.61
CA MET A 173 3.08 15.88 0.00
C MET A 173 1.97 16.00 -1.05
N ILE A 174 2.19 16.75 -2.14
CA ILE A 174 1.23 16.87 -3.23
C ILE A 174 1.00 15.52 -3.91
N SER A 175 2.07 14.78 -4.20
CA SER A 175 1.99 13.45 -4.81
C SER A 175 1.25 12.46 -3.92
N MET A 176 1.52 12.43 -2.62
CA MET A 176 0.80 11.56 -1.68
C MET A 176 -0.68 11.92 -1.62
N PHE A 177 -1.01 13.21 -1.54
CA PHE A 177 -2.40 13.68 -1.51
C PHE A 177 -3.15 13.32 -2.80
N LEU A 178 -2.54 13.57 -3.96
CA LEU A 178 -3.11 13.22 -5.26
C LEU A 178 -3.25 11.71 -5.41
N SER A 179 -2.26 10.94 -4.97
CA SER A 179 -2.27 9.48 -4.99
C SER A 179 -3.45 8.90 -4.20
N ILE A 180 -3.61 9.31 -2.94
CA ILE A 180 -4.70 8.83 -2.08
C ILE A 180 -6.06 9.25 -2.67
N THR A 181 -6.19 10.50 -3.11
CA THR A 181 -7.41 11.01 -3.73
C THR A 181 -7.77 10.22 -4.99
N LEU A 182 -6.80 9.99 -5.86
CA LEU A 182 -6.98 9.27 -7.11
C LEU A 182 -7.32 7.79 -6.84
N SER A 183 -6.59 7.12 -5.94
CA SER A 183 -6.88 5.74 -5.57
C SER A 183 -8.27 5.56 -4.95
N LEU A 184 -8.74 6.51 -4.12
CA LEU A 184 -10.10 6.52 -3.58
C LEU A 184 -11.16 6.64 -4.70
N LEU A 185 -10.94 7.51 -5.68
CA LEU A 185 -11.88 7.69 -6.80
C LEU A 185 -11.89 6.48 -7.74
N LEU A 186 -10.72 5.89 -7.99
CA LEU A 186 -10.58 4.71 -8.84
C LEU A 186 -11.08 3.45 -8.17
N SER A 187 -10.87 3.23 -6.87
CA SER A 187 -11.34 2.02 -6.19
C SER A 187 -12.87 1.89 -6.26
N GLN A 188 -13.59 3.00 -6.08
CA GLN A 188 -15.05 3.03 -6.21
C GLN A 188 -15.55 2.72 -7.63
N ARG A 189 -14.76 3.04 -8.67
CA ARG A 189 -15.14 2.84 -10.08
C ARG A 189 -14.69 1.48 -10.60
N LEU A 190 -13.43 1.10 -10.39
CA LEU A 190 -12.82 -0.11 -10.94
C LEU A 190 -13.39 -1.39 -10.34
N VAL A 191 -13.64 -1.42 -9.02
CA VAL A 191 -14.25 -2.58 -8.34
C VAL A 191 -15.64 -2.90 -8.89
N LYS A 192 -16.35 -1.89 -9.44
CA LYS A 192 -17.68 -2.05 -10.05
C LYS A 192 -17.65 -2.47 -11.53
N THR A 193 -16.46 -2.56 -12.16
CA THR A 193 -16.36 -2.91 -13.59
C THR A 193 -16.27 -4.43 -13.81
N ASN A 194 -16.80 -4.88 -14.95
CA ASN A 194 -16.82 -6.28 -15.38
C ASN A 194 -15.43 -6.93 -15.59
N LEU A 195 -14.33 -6.15 -15.52
CA LEU A 195 -12.97 -6.70 -15.56
C LEU A 195 -12.58 -7.31 -14.21
N PHE A 196 -12.94 -6.65 -13.11
CA PHE A 196 -12.66 -7.15 -11.76
C PHE A 196 -13.53 -8.36 -11.43
N SER A 197 -14.74 -8.45 -11.99
CA SER A 197 -15.62 -9.61 -11.78
C SER A 197 -15.13 -10.93 -12.41
N ARG A 198 -14.13 -10.88 -13.31
CA ARG A 198 -13.48 -12.07 -13.89
C ARG A 198 -12.26 -12.55 -13.11
N ILE A 199 -11.69 -11.71 -12.26
CA ILE A 199 -10.50 -12.00 -11.44
C ILE A 199 -10.90 -12.26 -9.98
N ALA A 200 -11.89 -11.52 -9.48
CA ALA A 200 -12.47 -11.74 -8.17
C ALA A 200 -13.38 -12.98 -8.18
N LEU A 201 -13.20 -13.85 -7.19
CA LEU A 201 -14.09 -14.98 -6.96
C LEU A 201 -15.45 -14.47 -6.48
N ASN A 202 -16.37 -14.23 -7.42
CA ASN A 202 -17.74 -13.79 -7.14
C ASN A 202 -18.68 -14.92 -6.69
N LYS A 203 -18.13 -16.08 -6.31
CA LYS A 203 -18.92 -17.23 -5.90
C LYS A 203 -19.25 -17.11 -4.41
N GLU A 204 -20.30 -16.34 -4.12
CA GLU A 204 -20.91 -16.31 -2.81
C GLU A 204 -21.69 -17.63 -2.61
N GLN A 205 -21.43 -18.36 -1.53
CA GLN A 205 -22.23 -19.55 -1.19
C GLN A 205 -23.60 -19.08 -0.69
N ASN A 206 -24.52 -18.84 -1.62
CA ASN A 206 -25.85 -18.37 -1.31
C ASN A 206 -26.74 -19.56 -0.90
N THR A 207 -27.36 -19.48 0.27
CA THR A 207 -28.29 -20.51 0.78
C THR A 207 -29.49 -20.73 -0.13
N LYS A 208 -29.86 -19.72 -0.94
CA LYS A 208 -30.94 -19.81 -1.95
C LYS A 208 -30.59 -20.70 -3.15
N ASP A 209 -29.30 -20.86 -3.44
CA ASP A 209 -28.80 -21.63 -4.60
C ASP A 209 -28.51 -23.10 -4.25
N GLY A 210 -29.01 -23.58 -3.11
CA GLY A 210 -28.86 -24.98 -2.68
C GLY A 210 -27.54 -25.29 -1.98
N TYR A 211 -26.72 -24.28 -1.65
CA TYR A 211 -25.56 -24.42 -0.77
C TYR A 211 -25.98 -24.44 0.70
N ILE A 212 -26.86 -25.37 1.04
CA ILE A 212 -27.28 -25.62 2.42
C ILE A 212 -26.69 -26.97 2.80
N SER A 213 -25.96 -27.04 3.91
CA SER A 213 -25.44 -28.30 4.46
C SER A 213 -26.54 -29.20 5.02
N VAL A 214 -27.81 -28.82 4.86
CA VAL A 214 -28.96 -29.42 5.54
C VAL A 214 -30.19 -29.38 4.63
N SER A 215 -30.79 -30.56 4.38
CA SER A 215 -31.89 -30.79 3.44
C SER A 215 -33.17 -29.99 3.78
N THR A 216 -33.68 -29.23 2.82
CA THR A 216 -34.94 -28.44 2.89
C THR A 216 -36.15 -29.29 3.30
N GLU A 217 -36.15 -30.59 3.03
CA GLU A 217 -37.23 -31.53 3.36
C GLU A 217 -37.52 -31.59 4.87
N GLN A 218 -36.52 -31.45 5.72
CA GLN A 218 -36.69 -31.58 7.18
C GLN A 218 -37.25 -30.32 7.84
N ASN A 219 -37.17 -29.15 7.17
CA ASN A 219 -37.90 -27.94 7.60
C ASN A 219 -39.41 -28.10 7.43
N ALA A 220 -39.88 -28.94 6.50
CA ALA A 220 -41.30 -29.20 6.31
C ALA A 220 -41.92 -30.00 7.47
N LEU A 221 -41.10 -30.63 8.32
CA LEU A 221 -41.54 -31.36 9.50
C LEU A 221 -41.85 -30.43 10.69
N ILE A 222 -41.53 -29.13 10.60
CA ILE A 222 -41.84 -28.15 11.66
C ILE A 222 -43.35 -28.01 11.78
N GLY A 223 -43.88 -28.27 12.98
CA GLY A 223 -45.31 -28.26 13.26
C GLY A 223 -45.97 -29.65 13.20
N SER A 224 -45.31 -30.66 12.65
CA SER A 224 -45.82 -32.04 12.61
C SER A 224 -45.87 -32.66 14.00
N ALA A 225 -46.88 -33.51 14.20
CA ALA A 225 -47.00 -34.37 15.38
C ALA A 225 -46.31 -35.72 15.12
N GLY A 226 -45.82 -36.35 16.18
CA GLY A 226 -45.17 -37.64 16.12
C GLY A 226 -45.09 -38.28 17.50
N THR A 227 -44.32 -39.37 17.59
CA THR A 227 -44.16 -40.11 18.84
C THR A 227 -42.69 -40.26 19.17
N ALA A 228 -42.32 -40.18 20.45
CA ALA A 228 -40.97 -40.49 20.89
C ALA A 228 -40.67 -41.98 20.65
N PHE A 229 -39.68 -42.28 19.80
CA PHE A 229 -39.24 -43.63 19.49
C PHE A 229 -38.22 -44.16 20.51
N THR A 230 -37.45 -43.26 21.12
CA THR A 230 -36.64 -43.55 22.30
C THR A 230 -36.89 -42.48 23.34
N VAL A 231 -36.50 -42.73 24.59
CA VAL A 231 -36.46 -41.69 25.63
C VAL A 231 -35.54 -40.54 25.18
N LEU A 232 -36.01 -39.29 25.27
CA LEU A 232 -35.23 -38.09 24.93
C LEU A 232 -34.69 -37.43 26.22
N ARG A 233 -33.36 -37.49 26.44
CA ARG A 233 -32.68 -36.90 27.61
C ARG A 233 -31.29 -36.30 27.28
N PRO A 234 -31.22 -35.06 26.77
CA PRO A 234 -32.27 -34.37 26.04
C PRO A 234 -32.39 -34.89 24.60
N SER A 235 -31.41 -35.67 24.10
CA SER A 235 -31.42 -36.21 22.74
C SER A 235 -32.01 -37.62 22.71
N GLY A 236 -32.61 -37.98 21.58
CA GLY A 236 -33.17 -39.30 21.30
C GLY A 236 -33.69 -39.35 19.86
N LYS A 237 -34.59 -40.28 19.57
CA LYS A 237 -35.21 -40.42 18.25
C LYS A 237 -36.72 -40.28 18.32
N VAL A 238 -37.32 -39.72 17.28
CA VAL A 238 -38.78 -39.55 17.14
C VAL A 238 -39.26 -40.21 15.86
N LEU A 239 -40.46 -40.78 15.90
CA LEU A 239 -41.14 -41.36 14.76
C LEU A 239 -42.16 -40.34 14.24
N ILE A 240 -42.00 -39.92 12.98
CA ILE A 240 -42.88 -38.98 12.28
C ILE A 240 -43.12 -39.55 10.87
N ASN A 241 -44.37 -39.72 10.45
CA ASN A 241 -44.74 -40.27 9.14
C ASN A 241 -44.02 -41.60 8.81
N ASP A 242 -43.95 -42.51 9.78
CA ASP A 242 -43.26 -43.82 9.67
C ASP A 242 -41.74 -43.77 9.44
N GLU A 243 -41.12 -42.59 9.57
CA GLU A 243 -39.67 -42.41 9.52
C GLU A 243 -39.11 -41.96 10.86
N ILE A 244 -37.90 -42.43 11.17
CA ILE A 244 -37.20 -42.15 12.43
C ILE A 244 -36.21 -41.01 12.22
N TYR A 245 -36.36 -39.94 13.00
CA TYR A 245 -35.50 -38.77 12.96
C TYR A 245 -34.78 -38.55 14.29
N ASP A 246 -33.56 -37.99 14.22
CA ASP A 246 -32.84 -37.55 15.42
C ASP A 246 -33.47 -36.26 15.96
N ALA A 247 -33.75 -36.26 17.27
CA ALA A 247 -34.44 -35.18 17.91
C ALA A 247 -33.89 -34.85 19.30
N LYS A 248 -34.18 -33.63 19.74
CA LYS A 248 -33.82 -33.11 21.05
C LYS A 248 -35.05 -32.50 21.73
N ALA A 249 -35.29 -32.88 22.97
CA ALA A 249 -36.32 -32.28 23.80
C ALA A 249 -35.99 -30.80 24.05
N LEU A 250 -36.95 -29.93 23.76
CA LEU A 250 -36.83 -28.48 23.98
C LEU A 250 -36.75 -28.15 25.48
N THR A 251 -37.49 -28.91 26.29
CA THR A 251 -37.58 -28.75 27.74
C THR A 251 -37.78 -30.09 28.40
N GLY A 252 -37.05 -30.38 29.47
CA GLY A 252 -37.23 -31.58 30.29
C GLY A 252 -36.83 -32.87 29.57
N TYR A 253 -37.45 -33.97 29.99
CA TYR A 253 -37.29 -35.30 29.38
C TYR A 253 -38.63 -35.74 28.78
N ILE A 254 -38.56 -36.55 27.72
CA ILE A 254 -39.73 -37.13 27.05
C ILE A 254 -39.54 -38.64 27.07
N GLU A 255 -40.53 -39.38 27.57
CA GLU A 255 -40.45 -40.84 27.65
C GLU A 255 -40.78 -41.48 26.30
N GLU A 256 -40.34 -42.72 26.10
CA GLU A 256 -40.69 -43.48 24.88
C GLU A 256 -42.21 -43.66 24.78
N GLY A 257 -42.76 -43.46 23.59
CA GLY A 257 -44.21 -43.52 23.35
C GLY A 257 -44.98 -42.22 23.60
N ASP A 258 -44.35 -41.19 24.19
CA ASP A 258 -45.00 -39.89 24.39
C ASP A 258 -45.27 -39.18 23.05
N GLN A 259 -46.43 -38.50 22.96
CA GLN A 259 -46.76 -37.65 21.83
C GLN A 259 -45.92 -36.37 21.84
N ILE A 260 -45.34 -36.03 20.69
CA ILE A 260 -44.47 -34.88 20.51
C ILE A 260 -44.94 -33.98 19.37
N LYS A 261 -44.50 -32.72 19.42
CA LYS A 261 -44.65 -31.75 18.33
C LYS A 261 -43.32 -31.11 18.01
N VAL A 262 -42.98 -31.07 16.72
CA VAL A 262 -41.76 -30.41 16.22
C VAL A 262 -41.93 -28.90 16.30
N VAL A 263 -40.99 -28.23 16.96
CA VAL A 263 -41.00 -26.77 17.19
C VAL A 263 -40.06 -26.05 16.25
N ARG A 264 -38.87 -26.61 16.00
CA ARG A 264 -37.87 -26.06 15.09
C ARG A 264 -36.91 -27.15 14.63
N TYR A 265 -36.14 -26.85 13.60
CA TYR A 265 -35.08 -27.71 13.09
C TYR A 265 -33.78 -26.90 13.04
N ASP A 266 -32.70 -27.45 13.60
CA ASP A 266 -31.43 -26.74 13.71
C ASP A 266 -30.29 -27.76 13.76
N ILE A 267 -29.16 -27.48 13.10
CA ILE A 267 -27.96 -28.34 13.07
C ILE A 267 -28.30 -29.83 12.83
N ALA A 268 -29.07 -30.11 11.77
CA ALA A 268 -29.48 -31.47 11.39
C ALA A 268 -30.28 -32.27 12.45
N GLN A 269 -30.89 -31.61 13.44
CA GLN A 269 -31.71 -32.25 14.48
C GLN A 269 -33.06 -31.54 14.67
N LEU A 270 -34.11 -32.32 14.94
CA LEU A 270 -35.44 -31.78 15.26
C LEU A 270 -35.53 -31.40 16.74
N TYR A 271 -36.02 -30.20 17.04
CA TYR A 271 -36.35 -29.81 18.41
C TYR A 271 -37.82 -30.04 18.66
N VAL A 272 -38.14 -30.87 19.65
CA VAL A 272 -39.50 -31.34 19.91
C VAL A 272 -39.92 -31.01 21.34
N LYS A 273 -41.22 -30.82 21.54
CA LYS A 273 -41.81 -30.70 22.88
C LYS A 273 -42.92 -31.73 23.05
N LYS A 274 -43.12 -32.18 24.30
CA LYS A 274 -44.26 -33.03 24.66
C LYS A 274 -45.57 -32.27 24.42
N VAL A 275 -46.55 -32.94 23.83
CA VAL A 275 -47.92 -32.44 23.64
C VAL A 275 -48.73 -32.67 24.91
#